data_AF-A0AAU8K031-F1
#
_entry.id   AF-A0AAU8K031-F1
#
_cell.length_a   1.000
_cell.length_b   1.000
_cell.length_c   1.000
_cell.angle_alpha   90.00
_cell.angle_beta   90.00
_cell.angle_gamma   90.00
#
_symmetry.space_group_name_H-M   'P 1'
#
loop_
_entity.id
_entity.type
_entity.pdbx_description
1 polymer ?
#
loop_
_entity_poly.entity_id
_entity_poly.type
_entity_poly.pdbx_seq_one_letter_code
_entity_poly.pdbx_strand_id
1 'polypeptide(L)'
;MGDVLRYTASKDTAPATIDGFDNFYFVTDSPGQKRALLEAGINAMAKVRTADGTRRPAVMIRSSPWKAGSEQTPWHDVFDIDNGHVRYFGDHKAETTKPVGSTTGNAALLEAFDGHQAPTVAGRAAAAPLLLFRSVSQNGKVKGHVEFCGVGLIERAERVVQWAGRARTTFTNYVFDLAVIDLSAEDDKLNWDWITARREPGRSHADVLELAPAAWQEWVRHGHSVLPRVRRRVARSRVTRVRDQRPAPGSTVEADLQTIYRRFDGDKHAFEALASAVAARVMRASGHSYIEGWLTRRSGDGGADFVGRLDLGRGLAGTELVVLGQAKCIKPDSLVSAEQIARVVARLRRGWIGVYVTTGAYSEPAQLEMVEDQYPVVLINGQDLVKELRGIASEDHGGNLSACVDHLLSTQSLEVLNRRPEEILLG
;
A
#
# COMPACT_ATOMS: atom_id res chain seq x y z
N MET A 1 -14.68 -8.53 -3.90
CA MET A 1 -13.47 -7.75 -4.26
C MET A 1 -12.54 -8.71 -4.94
N GLY A 2 -11.96 -8.36 -6.09
CA GLY A 2 -11.16 -9.31 -6.88
C GLY A 2 -11.99 -10.29 -7.72
N ASP A 3 -13.32 -10.26 -7.59
CA ASP A 3 -14.22 -11.08 -8.39
C ASP A 3 -14.13 -10.69 -9.87
N VAL A 4 -13.96 -11.69 -10.73
CA VAL A 4 -13.89 -11.50 -12.17
C VAL A 4 -15.25 -11.79 -12.79
N LEU A 5 -15.81 -10.79 -13.44
CA LEU A 5 -17.13 -10.82 -14.08
C LEU A 5 -16.99 -10.86 -15.60
N ARG A 6 -17.90 -11.58 -16.23
CA ARG A 6 -18.05 -11.59 -17.70
C ARG A 6 -18.86 -10.38 -18.15
N TYR A 7 -18.21 -9.48 -18.89
CA TYR A 7 -18.85 -8.31 -19.53
C TYR A 7 -19.06 -8.57 -21.03
N THR A 8 -20.31 -8.76 -21.45
CA THR A 8 -20.67 -9.14 -22.82
C THR A 8 -21.28 -7.98 -23.63
N ALA A 9 -21.23 -8.08 -24.96
CA ALA A 9 -21.90 -7.13 -25.85
C ALA A 9 -23.41 -7.37 -25.96
N SER A 10 -23.89 -8.60 -25.70
CA SER A 10 -25.32 -8.96 -25.75
C SER A 10 -26.13 -8.30 -24.63
N LYS A 11 -25.47 -7.99 -23.51
CA LYS A 11 -26.07 -7.35 -22.32
C LYS A 11 -27.25 -8.16 -21.76
N ASP A 12 -27.21 -9.47 -21.92
CA ASP A 12 -28.23 -10.39 -21.42
C ASP A 12 -28.15 -10.48 -19.90
N THR A 13 -29.27 -10.31 -19.21
CA THR A 13 -29.38 -10.35 -17.75
C THR A 13 -29.87 -11.71 -17.25
N ALA A 14 -30.32 -12.62 -18.12
CA ALA A 14 -30.92 -13.88 -17.72
C ALA A 14 -29.93 -14.91 -17.14
N PRO A 15 -28.76 -15.19 -17.76
CA PRO A 15 -27.85 -16.20 -17.23
C PRO A 15 -27.04 -15.64 -16.06
N ALA A 16 -27.02 -16.36 -14.94
CA ALA A 16 -26.18 -16.01 -13.78
C ALA A 16 -24.68 -16.08 -14.10
N THR A 17 -24.28 -17.03 -14.93
CA THR A 17 -22.89 -17.23 -15.35
C THR A 17 -22.76 -17.34 -16.87
N ILE A 18 -21.66 -16.84 -17.41
CA ILE A 18 -21.30 -16.92 -18.83
C ILE A 18 -19.80 -17.25 -18.92
N ASP A 19 -19.43 -18.26 -19.71
CA ASP A 19 -18.05 -18.72 -19.88
C ASP A 19 -17.34 -19.12 -18.55
N GLY A 20 -18.12 -19.56 -17.54
CA GLY A 20 -17.59 -19.96 -16.23
C GLY A 20 -17.34 -18.81 -15.24
N PHE A 21 -17.72 -17.59 -15.60
CA PHE A 21 -17.65 -16.40 -14.73
C PHE A 21 -19.03 -15.82 -14.49
N ASP A 22 -19.22 -15.12 -13.37
CA ASP A 22 -20.47 -14.42 -13.09
C ASP A 22 -20.75 -13.37 -14.16
N ASN A 23 -22.00 -13.35 -14.63
CA ASN A 23 -22.43 -12.41 -15.65
C ASN A 23 -22.61 -11.02 -15.04
N PHE A 24 -21.83 -10.04 -15.51
CA PHE A 24 -21.92 -8.66 -15.05
C PHE A 24 -23.35 -8.11 -15.10
N TYR A 25 -24.10 -8.40 -16.17
CA TYR A 25 -25.45 -7.87 -16.34
C TYR A 25 -26.49 -8.56 -15.48
N PHE A 26 -26.26 -9.81 -15.07
CA PHE A 26 -27.09 -10.48 -14.07
C PHE A 26 -26.82 -9.91 -12.68
N VAL A 27 -25.54 -9.81 -12.29
CA VAL A 27 -25.11 -9.31 -10.96
C VAL A 27 -25.50 -7.85 -10.76
N THR A 28 -25.49 -7.06 -11.83
CA THR A 28 -25.83 -5.62 -11.79
C THR A 28 -27.26 -5.31 -12.23
N ASP A 29 -28.12 -6.33 -12.36
CA ASP A 29 -29.50 -6.11 -12.73
C ASP A 29 -30.25 -5.34 -11.64
N SER A 30 -31.05 -4.38 -12.06
CA SER A 30 -31.96 -3.64 -11.20
C SER A 30 -33.32 -3.68 -11.90
N PRO A 31 -34.25 -4.54 -11.46
CA PRO A 31 -35.52 -4.74 -12.16
C PRO A 31 -36.26 -3.44 -12.44
N GLY A 32 -36.76 -3.28 -13.67
CA GLY A 32 -37.46 -2.07 -14.12
C GLY A 32 -36.55 -0.86 -14.42
N GLN A 33 -35.23 -0.99 -14.27
CA GLN A 33 -34.28 0.07 -14.55
C GLN A 33 -33.45 -0.20 -15.81
N LYS A 34 -32.83 0.84 -16.37
CA LYS A 34 -31.88 0.68 -17.48
C LYS A 34 -30.66 -0.15 -17.04
N ARG A 35 -30.04 -0.89 -17.96
CA ARG A 35 -28.84 -1.69 -17.64
C ARG A 35 -27.69 -0.79 -17.17
N ALA A 36 -26.93 -1.25 -16.18
CA ALA A 36 -25.64 -0.66 -15.85
C ALA A 36 -24.67 -0.85 -17.02
N LEU A 37 -23.90 0.18 -17.37
CA LEU A 37 -22.93 0.14 -18.45
C LEU A 37 -21.52 0.34 -17.89
N LEU A 38 -20.56 -0.41 -18.42
CA LEU A 38 -19.16 -0.40 -18.00
C LEU A 38 -18.26 -0.34 -19.24
N GLU A 39 -18.47 0.69 -20.06
CA GLU A 39 -17.58 1.00 -21.17
C GLU A 39 -16.23 1.48 -20.64
N ALA A 40 -15.21 1.54 -21.52
CA ALA A 40 -13.89 2.00 -21.11
C ALA A 40 -13.93 3.47 -20.61
N GLY A 41 -13.35 3.73 -19.43
CA GLY A 41 -13.34 5.06 -18.83
C GLY A 41 -14.40 5.23 -17.74
N ILE A 42 -15.08 6.37 -17.74
CA ILE A 42 -15.97 6.83 -16.67
C ILE A 42 -17.43 6.72 -17.13
N ASN A 43 -18.24 5.96 -16.40
CA ASN A 43 -19.63 5.67 -16.72
C ASN A 43 -20.54 6.16 -15.59
N ALA A 44 -21.09 7.37 -15.74
CA ALA A 44 -21.94 7.96 -14.73
C ALA A 44 -23.41 7.53 -14.93
N MET A 45 -24.03 6.91 -13.92
CA MET A 45 -25.46 6.58 -13.98
C MET A 45 -26.32 7.84 -14.02
N ALA A 46 -27.51 7.78 -14.62
CA ALA A 46 -28.41 8.93 -14.68
C ALA A 46 -28.80 9.41 -13.26
N LYS A 47 -28.89 10.74 -13.07
CA LYS A 47 -29.31 11.32 -11.79
C LYS A 47 -30.77 10.98 -11.50
N VAL A 48 -31.08 10.84 -10.22
CA VAL A 48 -32.43 10.57 -9.71
C VAL A 48 -32.83 11.71 -8.78
N ARG A 49 -34.01 12.28 -9.01
CA ARG A 49 -34.61 13.29 -8.15
C ARG A 49 -35.46 12.59 -7.09
N THR A 50 -35.22 12.91 -5.84
CA THR A 50 -35.91 12.38 -4.66
C THR A 50 -36.51 13.52 -3.84
N ALA A 51 -37.26 13.17 -2.79
CA ALA A 51 -37.89 14.16 -1.91
C ALA A 51 -36.86 15.04 -1.17
N ASP A 52 -35.68 14.51 -0.90
CA ASP A 52 -34.60 15.11 -0.13
C ASP A 52 -33.43 15.63 -0.97
N GLY A 53 -33.53 15.58 -2.32
CA GLY A 53 -32.52 16.15 -3.20
C GLY A 53 -32.39 15.47 -4.54
N THR A 54 -31.26 15.70 -5.20
CA THR A 54 -30.86 14.94 -6.39
C THR A 54 -29.63 14.14 -6.05
N ARG A 55 -29.63 12.84 -6.35
CA ARG A 55 -28.45 11.98 -6.20
C ARG A 55 -28.09 11.32 -7.51
N ARG A 56 -26.81 10.98 -7.64
CA ARG A 56 -26.35 10.05 -8.66
C ARG A 56 -26.18 8.67 -8.03
N PRO A 57 -26.78 7.61 -8.60
CA PRO A 57 -26.73 6.29 -7.98
C PRO A 57 -25.31 5.75 -7.81
N ALA A 58 -24.50 5.82 -8.87
CA ALA A 58 -23.09 5.46 -8.87
C ALA A 58 -22.36 6.09 -10.06
N VAL A 59 -21.03 6.14 -9.98
CA VAL A 59 -20.13 6.33 -11.12
C VAL A 59 -19.28 5.07 -11.26
N MET A 60 -19.37 4.38 -12.39
CA MET A 60 -18.59 3.15 -12.62
C MET A 60 -17.34 3.49 -13.44
N ILE A 61 -16.18 3.15 -12.91
CA ILE A 61 -14.88 3.39 -13.56
C ILE A 61 -14.34 2.06 -14.08
N ARG A 62 -13.93 2.04 -15.35
CA ARG A 62 -13.22 0.92 -15.95
C ARG A 62 -11.85 1.35 -16.46
N SER A 63 -10.80 0.92 -15.75
CA SER A 63 -9.43 1.05 -16.23
C SER A 63 -9.02 -0.12 -17.13
N SER A 64 -8.01 0.11 -17.97
CA SER A 64 -7.45 -0.87 -18.89
C SER A 64 -5.92 -0.87 -18.76
N PRO A 65 -5.35 -1.72 -17.89
CA PRO A 65 -3.92 -1.65 -17.51
C PRO A 65 -2.95 -2.02 -18.64
N TRP A 66 -3.42 -2.59 -19.75
CA TRP A 66 -2.61 -3.00 -20.92
C TRP A 66 -1.86 -1.87 -21.62
N LYS A 67 -2.20 -0.60 -21.31
CA LYS A 67 -1.53 0.59 -21.85
C LYS A 67 -0.51 1.19 -20.86
N ALA A 68 -0.38 0.65 -19.66
CA ALA A 68 0.56 1.13 -18.65
C ALA A 68 2.01 0.80 -19.07
N GLY A 69 2.92 1.77 -18.90
CA GLY A 69 4.36 1.53 -19.02
C GLY A 69 4.96 1.53 -20.44
N SER A 70 4.19 1.86 -21.49
CA SER A 70 4.77 2.09 -22.83
C SER A 70 5.41 3.49 -22.95
N GLU A 71 6.42 3.66 -23.81
CA GLU A 71 7.05 4.96 -24.13
C GLU A 71 6.03 6.07 -24.50
N GLN A 72 4.81 5.70 -24.90
CA GLN A 72 3.78 6.62 -25.38
C GLN A 72 2.86 7.17 -24.27
N THR A 73 2.83 6.58 -23.08
CA THR A 73 1.96 6.99 -21.95
C THR A 73 2.66 6.78 -20.60
N PRO A 74 3.54 7.70 -20.16
CA PRO A 74 4.16 7.61 -18.84
C PRO A 74 3.12 7.71 -17.71
N TRP A 75 1.98 8.37 -17.99
CA TRP A 75 0.83 8.48 -17.11
C TRP A 75 -0.09 7.28 -17.30
N HIS A 76 -0.28 6.51 -16.24
CA HIS A 76 -1.17 5.36 -16.22
C HIS A 76 -1.91 5.33 -14.88
N ASP A 77 -3.11 4.77 -14.89
CA ASP A 77 -3.84 4.59 -13.65
C ASP A 77 -3.07 3.61 -12.74
N VAL A 78 -2.95 3.95 -11.46
CA VAL A 78 -2.28 3.10 -10.45
C VAL A 78 -3.34 2.54 -9.53
N PHE A 79 -3.39 1.22 -9.42
CA PHE A 79 -4.33 0.50 -8.58
C PHE A 79 -3.55 -0.17 -7.43
N ASP A 80 -3.35 0.56 -6.34
CA ASP A 80 -2.79 0.05 -5.09
C ASP A 80 -3.94 -0.37 -4.14
N ILE A 81 -4.67 -1.40 -4.58
CA ILE A 81 -5.90 -1.86 -3.92
C ILE A 81 -5.60 -2.35 -2.50
N ASP A 82 -4.41 -2.90 -2.25
CA ASP A 82 -3.98 -3.38 -0.94
C ASP A 82 -3.82 -2.27 0.09
N ASN A 83 -3.42 -1.07 -0.33
CA ASN A 83 -3.39 0.10 0.54
C ASN A 83 -4.64 0.98 0.39
N GLY A 84 -5.67 0.48 -0.29
CA GLY A 84 -6.92 1.17 -0.53
C GLY A 84 -6.73 2.50 -1.26
N HIS A 85 -5.82 2.54 -2.25
CA HIS A 85 -5.50 3.73 -3.01
C HIS A 85 -5.56 3.47 -4.51
N VAL A 86 -6.28 4.33 -5.24
CA VAL A 86 -6.27 4.33 -6.71
C VAL A 86 -5.98 5.73 -7.20
N ARG A 87 -4.97 5.88 -8.06
CA ARG A 87 -4.70 7.11 -8.79
C ARG A 87 -5.23 6.98 -10.21
N TYR A 88 -6.27 7.75 -10.55
CA TYR A 88 -7.01 7.60 -11.79
C TYR A 88 -6.98 8.87 -12.65
N PHE A 89 -6.68 8.74 -13.93
CA PHE A 89 -6.63 9.86 -14.86
C PHE A 89 -7.98 10.09 -15.57
N GLY A 90 -8.33 11.36 -15.71
CA GLY A 90 -9.54 11.81 -16.36
C GLY A 90 -9.65 11.47 -17.85
N ASP A 91 -10.83 11.69 -18.41
CA ASP A 91 -11.14 11.39 -19.82
C ASP A 91 -10.77 12.51 -20.79
N HIS A 92 -10.03 13.54 -20.36
CA HIS A 92 -9.52 14.56 -21.29
C HIS A 92 -8.38 13.99 -22.14
N LYS A 93 -8.41 14.27 -23.44
CA LYS A 93 -7.38 13.87 -24.42
C LYS A 93 -6.90 15.07 -25.21
N ALA A 94 -5.76 14.95 -25.91
CA ALA A 94 -5.18 16.04 -26.67
C ALA A 94 -6.11 16.56 -27.79
N GLU A 95 -6.89 15.66 -28.38
CA GLU A 95 -7.90 15.94 -29.42
C GLU A 95 -9.21 16.50 -28.85
N THR A 96 -9.34 16.62 -27.53
CA THR A 96 -10.57 17.12 -26.90
C THR A 96 -10.67 18.64 -27.09
N THR A 97 -11.74 19.07 -27.76
CA THR A 97 -12.01 20.49 -28.00
C THR A 97 -12.76 21.17 -26.85
N LYS A 98 -13.39 20.38 -25.97
CA LYS A 98 -14.09 20.87 -24.79
C LYS A 98 -13.10 21.45 -23.76
N PRO A 99 -13.48 22.43 -22.93
CA PRO A 99 -12.66 22.87 -21.80
C PRO A 99 -12.29 21.73 -20.84
N VAL A 100 -11.13 21.84 -20.18
CA VAL A 100 -10.68 20.89 -19.15
C VAL A 100 -11.73 20.80 -18.03
N GLY A 101 -12.12 19.58 -17.65
CA GLY A 101 -13.16 19.34 -16.66
C GLY A 101 -14.59 19.25 -17.22
N SER A 102 -14.82 19.59 -18.50
CA SER A 102 -16.16 19.57 -19.12
C SER A 102 -16.42 18.39 -20.04
N THR A 103 -15.45 17.47 -20.17
CA THR A 103 -15.71 16.13 -20.71
C THR A 103 -16.69 15.39 -19.80
N THR A 104 -17.48 14.48 -20.37
CA THR A 104 -18.57 13.82 -19.64
C THR A 104 -18.07 13.10 -18.40
N GLY A 105 -16.92 12.41 -18.49
CA GLY A 105 -16.31 11.71 -17.37
C GLY A 105 -15.77 12.66 -16.31
N ASN A 106 -14.90 13.60 -16.69
CA ASN A 106 -14.34 14.57 -15.73
C ASN A 106 -15.43 15.39 -15.04
N ALA A 107 -16.45 15.84 -15.75
CA ALA A 107 -17.57 16.57 -15.14
C ALA A 107 -18.30 15.71 -14.10
N ALA A 108 -18.49 14.42 -14.37
CA ALA A 108 -19.10 13.51 -13.41
C ALA A 108 -18.21 13.23 -12.19
N LEU A 109 -16.88 13.13 -12.36
CA LEU A 109 -15.95 12.94 -11.25
C LEU A 109 -15.78 14.21 -10.41
N LEU A 110 -15.78 15.39 -11.02
CA LEU A 110 -15.77 16.66 -10.28
C LEU A 110 -17.07 16.85 -9.49
N GLU A 111 -18.22 16.52 -10.07
CA GLU A 111 -19.50 16.51 -9.34
C GLU A 111 -19.47 15.51 -8.16
N ALA A 112 -18.92 14.31 -8.38
CA ALA A 112 -18.75 13.32 -7.30
C ALA A 112 -17.77 13.82 -6.22
N PHE A 113 -16.71 14.55 -6.61
CA PHE A 113 -15.75 15.14 -5.69
C PHE A 113 -16.42 16.16 -4.77
N ASP A 114 -17.27 17.04 -5.30
CA ASP A 114 -18.04 17.99 -4.49
C ASP A 114 -18.90 17.26 -3.43
N GLY A 115 -19.55 16.16 -3.83
CA GLY A 115 -20.32 15.32 -2.91
C GLY A 115 -19.45 14.64 -1.85
N HIS A 116 -18.26 14.16 -2.23
CA HIS A 116 -17.32 13.57 -1.28
C HIS A 116 -16.73 14.62 -0.31
N GLN A 117 -16.50 15.85 -0.75
CA GLN A 117 -16.01 16.95 0.08
C GLN A 117 -17.12 17.66 0.88
N ALA A 118 -18.37 17.19 0.81
CA ALA A 118 -19.48 17.85 1.49
C ALA A 118 -19.26 17.93 3.02
N PRO A 119 -19.39 19.12 3.63
CA PRO A 119 -19.13 19.29 5.06
C PRO A 119 -20.23 18.67 5.94
N THR A 120 -21.45 18.52 5.39
CA THR A 120 -22.62 18.01 6.11
C THR A 120 -22.86 16.53 5.83
N VAL A 121 -23.46 15.84 6.81
CA VAL A 121 -23.92 14.45 6.66
C VAL A 121 -24.89 14.32 5.49
N ALA A 122 -25.84 15.25 5.37
CA ALA A 122 -26.83 15.25 4.29
C ALA A 122 -26.19 15.33 2.89
N GLY A 123 -25.17 16.19 2.72
CA GLY A 123 -24.44 16.29 1.45
C GLY A 123 -23.69 15.01 1.11
N ARG A 124 -23.04 14.38 2.11
CA ARG A 124 -22.34 13.10 1.92
C ARG A 124 -23.29 11.93 1.66
N ALA A 125 -24.48 11.92 2.25
CA ALA A 125 -25.49 10.88 2.02
C ALA A 125 -25.95 10.83 0.54
N ALA A 126 -25.99 11.99 -0.12
CA ALA A 126 -26.28 12.10 -1.56
C ALA A 126 -25.10 11.73 -2.46
N ALA A 127 -23.86 11.71 -1.93
CA ALA A 127 -22.64 11.49 -2.70
C ALA A 127 -22.65 10.15 -3.46
N ALA A 128 -22.06 10.15 -4.66
CA ALA A 128 -22.10 9.01 -5.56
C ALA A 128 -20.91 8.07 -5.31
N PRO A 129 -21.14 6.79 -4.95
CA PRO A 129 -20.05 5.83 -4.86
C PRO A 129 -19.38 5.62 -6.21
N LEU A 130 -18.05 5.52 -6.19
CA LEU A 130 -17.26 5.14 -7.36
C LEU A 130 -17.07 3.63 -7.36
N LEU A 131 -17.65 2.92 -8.31
CA LEU A 131 -17.46 1.48 -8.44
C LEU A 131 -16.28 1.23 -9.38
N LEU A 132 -15.18 0.73 -8.84
CA LEU A 132 -13.92 0.61 -9.55
C LEU A 132 -13.80 -0.77 -10.19
N PHE A 133 -13.44 -0.79 -11.46
CA PHE A 133 -13.18 -2.01 -12.21
C PHE A 133 -11.91 -1.86 -13.03
N ARG A 134 -11.21 -2.98 -13.25
CA ARG A 134 -10.14 -3.08 -14.25
C ARG A 134 -10.45 -4.18 -15.24
N SER A 135 -10.11 -3.97 -16.51
CA SER A 135 -10.16 -5.04 -17.48
C SER A 135 -9.11 -6.10 -17.11
N VAL A 136 -9.47 -7.38 -17.15
CA VAL A 136 -8.56 -8.50 -16.91
C VAL A 136 -8.55 -9.47 -18.11
N SER A 137 -7.42 -10.14 -18.32
CA SER A 137 -7.25 -11.13 -19.37
C SER A 137 -7.52 -12.49 -18.75
N GLN A 138 -8.39 -13.28 -19.38
CA GLN A 138 -8.75 -14.61 -18.91
C GLN A 138 -8.79 -15.59 -20.09
N ASN A 139 -8.29 -16.80 -19.90
CA ASN A 139 -8.31 -17.87 -20.90
C ASN A 139 -7.76 -17.40 -22.27
N GLY A 140 -6.67 -16.62 -22.26
CA GLY A 140 -6.05 -16.06 -23.47
C GLY A 140 -6.83 -14.93 -24.16
N LYS A 141 -8.00 -14.52 -23.64
CA LYS A 141 -8.80 -13.41 -24.16
C LYS A 141 -8.52 -12.13 -23.38
N VAL A 142 -8.02 -11.11 -24.08
CA VAL A 142 -7.69 -9.77 -23.51
C VAL A 142 -8.95 -8.94 -23.21
N LYS A 143 -10.08 -9.26 -23.83
CA LYS A 143 -11.35 -8.53 -23.68
C LYS A 143 -12.46 -9.44 -23.18
N GLY A 144 -13.45 -8.84 -22.54
CA GLY A 144 -14.69 -9.50 -22.12
C GLY A 144 -14.77 -9.83 -20.62
N HIS A 145 -13.70 -9.59 -19.86
CA HIS A 145 -13.67 -9.78 -18.41
C HIS A 145 -13.27 -8.49 -17.70
N VAL A 146 -13.90 -8.25 -16.56
CA VAL A 146 -13.61 -7.12 -15.68
C VAL A 146 -13.52 -7.64 -14.25
N GLU A 147 -12.56 -7.12 -13.49
CA GLU A 147 -12.40 -7.41 -12.07
C GLU A 147 -12.97 -6.26 -11.26
N PHE A 148 -13.77 -6.55 -10.23
CA PHE A 148 -14.24 -5.55 -9.28
C PHE A 148 -13.15 -5.18 -8.28
N CYS A 149 -12.74 -3.91 -8.28
CA CYS A 149 -11.66 -3.36 -7.47
C CYS A 149 -12.16 -2.50 -6.29
N GLY A 150 -13.48 -2.43 -6.06
CA GLY A 150 -14.05 -1.87 -4.83
C GLY A 150 -14.83 -0.60 -5.00
N VAL A 151 -15.17 0.00 -3.86
CA VAL A 151 -15.92 1.25 -3.77
C VAL A 151 -14.97 2.37 -3.37
N GLY A 152 -14.89 3.40 -4.20
CA GLY A 152 -14.00 4.55 -4.03
C GLY A 152 -14.71 5.81 -3.54
N LEU A 153 -13.96 6.63 -2.82
CA LEU A 153 -14.22 8.03 -2.48
C LEU A 153 -13.14 8.90 -3.13
N ILE A 154 -13.45 10.12 -3.58
CA ILE A 154 -12.43 11.03 -4.13
C ILE A 154 -11.86 11.87 -3.01
N GLU A 155 -10.58 11.67 -2.71
CA GLU A 155 -9.83 12.44 -1.70
C GLU A 155 -9.30 13.74 -2.27
N ARG A 156 -8.86 13.69 -3.53
CA ARG A 156 -8.18 14.78 -4.19
C ARG A 156 -8.44 14.76 -5.69
N ALA A 157 -8.57 15.96 -6.26
CA ALA A 157 -8.66 16.18 -7.70
C ALA A 157 -7.64 17.26 -8.09
N GLU A 158 -6.67 16.93 -8.95
CA GLU A 158 -5.61 17.83 -9.37
C GLU A 158 -5.61 18.00 -10.90
N ARG A 159 -5.33 19.21 -11.38
CA ARG A 159 -5.04 19.44 -12.80
C ARG A 159 -3.59 19.08 -13.08
N VAL A 160 -3.36 18.28 -14.11
CA VAL A 160 -2.04 17.83 -14.53
C VAL A 160 -1.83 18.09 -16.01
N VAL A 161 -0.59 18.41 -16.40
CA VAL A 161 -0.19 18.52 -17.80
C VAL A 161 0.39 17.18 -18.25
N GLN A 162 -0.18 16.63 -19.31
CA GLN A 162 0.22 15.36 -19.91
C GLN A 162 0.81 15.58 -21.30
N TRP A 163 1.66 14.67 -21.74
CA TRP A 163 2.23 14.64 -23.08
C TRP A 163 1.43 13.67 -23.96
N ALA A 164 1.17 14.06 -25.21
CA ALA A 164 0.51 13.23 -26.21
C ALA A 164 1.48 12.81 -27.33
N GLY A 165 1.59 11.50 -27.54
CA GLY A 165 2.26 10.88 -28.68
C GLY A 165 3.76 11.21 -28.83
N ARG A 166 4.33 10.79 -29.96
CA ARG A 166 5.74 11.06 -30.31
C ARG A 166 6.02 12.54 -30.61
N ALA A 167 4.98 13.31 -30.93
CA ALA A 167 5.07 14.74 -31.28
C ALA A 167 5.28 15.67 -30.07
N ARG A 168 5.24 15.13 -28.83
CA ARG A 168 5.43 15.90 -27.57
C ARG A 168 4.54 17.13 -27.47
N THR A 169 3.30 17.05 -27.93
CA THR A 169 2.29 18.10 -27.63
C THR A 169 1.76 17.91 -26.22
N THR A 170 1.55 19.00 -25.48
CA THR A 170 0.98 18.94 -24.12
C THR A 170 -0.53 19.18 -24.13
N PHE A 171 -1.23 18.55 -23.20
CA PHE A 171 -2.64 18.83 -22.92
C PHE A 171 -2.89 18.75 -21.41
N THR A 172 -3.90 19.45 -20.91
CA THR A 172 -4.24 19.43 -19.48
C THR A 172 -5.39 18.45 -19.23
N ASN A 173 -5.29 17.68 -18.15
CA ASN A 173 -6.33 16.74 -17.71
C ASN A 173 -6.45 16.81 -16.19
N TYR A 174 -7.38 16.04 -15.62
CA TYR A 174 -7.46 15.80 -14.18
C TYR A 174 -6.83 14.46 -13.81
N VAL A 175 -6.26 14.41 -12.61
CA VAL A 175 -5.95 13.17 -11.89
C VAL A 175 -6.70 13.18 -10.57
N PHE A 176 -7.25 12.02 -10.21
CA PHE A 176 -8.06 11.82 -9.02
C PHE A 176 -7.37 10.79 -8.13
N ASP A 177 -7.15 11.13 -6.87
CA ASP A 177 -6.74 10.17 -5.85
C ASP A 177 -7.98 9.66 -5.13
N LEU A 178 -8.15 8.34 -5.20
CA LEU A 178 -9.33 7.66 -4.70
C LEU A 178 -8.93 6.82 -3.47
N ALA A 179 -9.69 6.97 -2.39
CA ALA A 179 -9.68 6.04 -1.27
C ALA A 179 -10.64 4.90 -1.54
N VAL A 180 -10.13 3.68 -1.63
CA VAL A 180 -10.97 2.47 -1.67
C VAL A 180 -11.35 2.14 -0.23
N ILE A 181 -12.65 2.11 0.06
CA ILE A 181 -13.14 1.79 1.40
C ILE A 181 -12.98 0.31 1.71
N ASP A 182 -12.86 0.01 3.00
CA ASP A 182 -12.84 -1.35 3.51
C ASP A 182 -14.23 -2.00 3.37
N LEU A 183 -14.27 -3.21 2.80
CA LEU A 183 -15.47 -4.03 2.66
C LEU A 183 -15.36 -5.32 3.51
N SER A 184 -14.42 -5.37 4.46
CA SER A 184 -14.18 -6.57 5.28
C SER A 184 -15.40 -6.97 6.11
N ALA A 185 -16.22 -6.01 6.54
CA ALA A 185 -17.48 -6.28 7.24
C ALA A 185 -18.53 -6.97 6.35
N GLU A 186 -18.39 -6.84 5.03
CA GLU A 186 -19.25 -7.42 4.00
C GLU A 186 -18.56 -8.60 3.27
N ASP A 187 -17.60 -9.27 3.90
CA ASP A 187 -16.80 -10.35 3.31
C ASP A 187 -16.17 -9.95 1.96
N ASP A 188 -15.66 -8.72 1.90
CA ASP A 188 -15.05 -8.12 0.71
C ASP A 188 -16.06 -7.96 -0.46
N LYS A 189 -17.37 -8.05 -0.24
CA LYS A 189 -18.41 -7.95 -1.28
C LYS A 189 -19.18 -6.63 -1.21
N LEU A 190 -19.78 -6.26 -2.34
CA LEU A 190 -20.73 -5.16 -2.41
C LEU A 190 -22.12 -5.72 -2.65
N ASN A 191 -23.08 -5.42 -1.76
CA ASN A 191 -24.48 -5.73 -2.04
C ASN A 191 -25.03 -4.78 -3.11
N TRP A 192 -25.39 -5.31 -4.29
CA TRP A 192 -25.91 -4.51 -5.40
C TRP A 192 -27.29 -3.88 -5.10
N ASP A 193 -28.04 -4.42 -4.13
CA ASP A 193 -29.30 -3.82 -3.69
C ASP A 193 -29.13 -2.37 -3.21
N TRP A 194 -27.95 -2.03 -2.69
CA TRP A 194 -27.61 -0.64 -2.40
C TRP A 194 -27.70 0.25 -3.64
N ILE A 195 -27.08 -0.19 -4.74
CA ILE A 195 -27.09 0.56 -5.99
C ILE A 195 -28.50 0.59 -6.58
N THR A 196 -29.23 -0.53 -6.54
CA THR A 196 -30.64 -0.60 -6.96
C THR A 196 -31.50 0.41 -6.20
N ALA A 197 -31.43 0.43 -4.86
CA ALA A 197 -32.18 1.35 -4.01
C ALA A 197 -31.81 2.82 -4.29
N ARG A 198 -30.53 3.11 -4.55
CA ARG A 198 -30.08 4.46 -4.96
C ARG A 198 -30.68 4.92 -6.29
N ARG A 199 -31.22 4.02 -7.12
CA ARG A 199 -31.89 4.36 -8.40
C ARG A 199 -33.38 4.64 -8.26
N GLU A 200 -33.97 4.40 -7.09
CA GLU A 200 -35.41 4.55 -6.85
C GLU A 200 -35.76 5.97 -6.40
N PRO A 201 -36.60 6.73 -7.14
CA PRO A 201 -36.99 8.09 -6.76
C PRO A 201 -37.71 8.18 -5.41
N GLY A 202 -38.41 7.11 -5.01
CA GLY A 202 -39.22 7.05 -3.79
C GLY A 202 -38.44 6.80 -2.51
N ARG A 203 -37.15 6.43 -2.57
CA ARG A 203 -36.31 6.20 -1.39
C ARG A 203 -35.50 7.44 -1.04
N SER A 204 -35.49 7.81 0.24
CA SER A 204 -34.65 8.88 0.77
C SER A 204 -33.16 8.50 0.77
N HIS A 205 -32.28 9.47 0.98
CA HIS A 205 -30.85 9.26 1.19
C HIS A 205 -30.58 8.42 2.45
N ALA A 206 -31.43 8.52 3.48
CA ALA A 206 -31.31 7.70 4.68
C ALA A 206 -31.64 6.22 4.37
N ASP A 207 -32.76 5.95 3.70
CA ASP A 207 -33.21 4.58 3.40
C ASP A 207 -32.18 3.82 2.56
N VAL A 208 -31.53 4.50 1.61
CA VAL A 208 -30.50 3.87 0.77
C VAL A 208 -29.16 3.75 1.50
N LEU A 209 -28.90 4.56 2.54
CA LEU A 209 -27.66 4.49 3.32
C LEU A 209 -27.62 3.23 4.19
N GLU A 210 -28.77 2.74 4.66
CA GLU A 210 -28.87 1.50 5.45
C GLU A 210 -28.35 0.27 4.70
N LEU A 211 -28.42 0.29 3.37
CA LEU A 211 -27.93 -0.78 2.50
C LEU A 211 -26.45 -0.60 2.10
N ALA A 212 -25.83 0.54 2.43
CA ALA A 212 -24.45 0.82 2.09
C ALA A 212 -23.48 0.00 2.96
N PRO A 213 -22.25 -0.25 2.50
CA PRO A 213 -21.20 -0.84 3.34
C PRO A 213 -20.96 -0.05 4.64
N ALA A 214 -20.62 -0.74 5.73
CA ALA A 214 -20.40 -0.15 7.04
C ALA A 214 -19.37 0.99 7.00
N ALA A 215 -18.27 0.81 6.26
CA ALA A 215 -17.25 1.82 6.04
C ALA A 215 -17.80 3.09 5.34
N TRP A 216 -18.71 2.93 4.38
CA TRP A 216 -19.38 4.05 3.70
C TRP A 216 -20.32 4.78 4.67
N GLN A 217 -21.11 4.05 5.45
CA GLN A 217 -22.00 4.64 6.46
C GLN A 217 -21.22 5.48 7.48
N GLU A 218 -20.08 4.96 7.95
CA GLU A 218 -19.21 5.65 8.89
C GLU A 218 -18.59 6.91 8.29
N TRP A 219 -18.16 6.85 7.02
CA TRP A 219 -17.71 8.03 6.29
C TRP A 219 -18.83 9.07 6.10
N VAL A 220 -20.06 8.67 5.77
CA VAL A 220 -21.17 9.62 5.68
C VAL A 220 -21.41 10.32 7.02
N ARG A 221 -21.33 9.60 8.14
CA ARG A 221 -21.53 10.14 9.49
C ARG A 221 -20.43 11.14 9.89
N HIS A 222 -19.16 10.83 9.65
CA HIS A 222 -18.03 11.58 10.22
C HIS A 222 -17.18 12.36 9.19
N GLY A 223 -17.34 12.10 7.90
CA GLY A 223 -16.60 12.74 6.82
C GLY A 223 -15.15 12.27 6.73
N HIS A 224 -14.27 13.17 6.28
CA HIS A 224 -12.87 12.82 5.99
C HIS A 224 -12.01 12.48 7.21
N SER A 225 -12.43 12.86 8.42
CA SER A 225 -11.67 12.57 9.65
C SER A 225 -11.52 11.07 9.93
N VAL A 226 -12.48 10.25 9.46
CA VAL A 226 -12.45 8.78 9.62
C VAL A 226 -11.87 8.07 8.40
N LEU A 227 -11.49 8.80 7.35
CA LEU A 227 -11.03 8.21 6.09
C LEU A 227 -9.85 7.23 6.27
N PRO A 228 -8.83 7.50 7.11
CA PRO A 228 -7.75 6.55 7.35
C PRO A 228 -8.17 5.20 7.95
N ARG A 229 -9.29 5.18 8.68
CA ARG A 229 -9.85 4.01 9.37
C ARG A 229 -10.81 3.21 8.48
N VAL A 230 -11.62 3.89 7.67
CA VAL A 230 -12.58 3.26 6.76
C VAL A 230 -11.96 2.86 5.42
N ARG A 231 -10.68 3.17 5.19
CA ARG A 231 -9.94 2.76 4.00
C ARG A 231 -9.54 1.30 4.09
N ARG A 232 -9.67 0.58 2.98
CA ARG A 232 -9.14 -0.78 2.82
C ARG A 232 -7.65 -0.83 3.13
N ARG A 233 -7.25 -1.80 3.96
CA ARG A 233 -5.85 -2.16 4.19
C ARG A 233 -5.73 -3.67 4.23
N VAL A 234 -5.08 -4.26 3.24
CA VAL A 234 -4.71 -5.68 3.29
C VAL A 234 -3.39 -5.77 4.01
N ALA A 235 -3.45 -5.80 5.35
CA ALA A 235 -2.25 -5.95 6.14
C ALA A 235 -1.47 -7.22 5.75
N ARG A 236 -2.17 -8.27 5.28
CA ARG A 236 -1.59 -9.54 4.80
C ARG A 236 -0.70 -9.44 3.55
N SER A 237 -0.86 -8.44 2.66
CA SER A 237 -0.02 -8.37 1.45
C SER A 237 1.37 -7.81 1.73
N ARG A 238 1.52 -7.12 2.88
CA ARG A 238 2.79 -6.65 3.41
C ARG A 238 3.48 -7.65 4.34
N VAL A 239 2.84 -8.79 4.63
CA VAL A 239 3.40 -9.87 5.45
C VAL A 239 4.18 -10.84 4.55
N THR A 240 5.46 -11.02 4.85
CA THR A 240 6.31 -12.04 4.21
C THR A 240 6.16 -13.35 4.97
N ARG A 241 5.80 -14.44 4.27
CA ARG A 241 5.65 -15.75 4.91
C ARG A 241 6.97 -16.20 5.52
N VAL A 242 6.94 -16.93 6.63
CA VAL A 242 8.15 -17.41 7.32
C VAL A 242 9.08 -18.18 6.37
N ARG A 243 8.51 -18.99 5.47
CA ARG A 243 9.28 -19.77 4.48
C ARG A 243 10.07 -18.90 3.50
N ASP A 244 9.58 -17.70 3.20
CA ASP A 244 10.17 -16.78 2.21
C ASP A 244 11.22 -15.86 2.87
N GLN A 245 11.24 -15.80 4.21
CA GLN A 245 12.28 -15.15 5.02
C GLN A 245 13.48 -16.06 5.30
N ARG A 246 13.41 -17.34 4.90
CA ARG A 246 14.44 -18.34 5.16
C ARG A 246 15.15 -18.71 3.87
N PRO A 247 16.47 -18.97 3.92
CA PRO A 247 17.18 -19.53 2.79
C PRO A 247 16.57 -20.86 2.36
N ALA A 248 16.63 -21.16 1.06
CA ALA A 248 16.22 -22.47 0.56
C ALA A 248 17.09 -23.58 1.18
N PRO A 249 16.52 -24.72 1.60
CA PRO A 249 17.29 -25.84 2.13
C PRO A 249 18.36 -26.31 1.15
N GLY A 250 19.59 -26.52 1.63
CA GLY A 250 20.76 -26.91 0.84
C GLY A 250 21.40 -25.77 0.04
N SER A 251 20.91 -24.54 0.15
CA SER A 251 21.52 -23.39 -0.54
C SER A 251 22.82 -22.95 0.13
N THR A 252 23.68 -22.26 -0.63
CA THR A 252 24.88 -21.61 -0.07
C THR A 252 24.53 -20.61 1.02
N VAL A 253 23.45 -19.85 0.83
CA VAL A 253 22.92 -18.87 1.79
C VAL A 253 22.51 -19.55 3.11
N GLU A 254 21.95 -20.77 3.08
CA GLU A 254 21.67 -21.54 4.29
C GLU A 254 22.96 -21.90 5.04
N ALA A 255 23.97 -22.40 4.33
CA ALA A 255 25.26 -22.76 4.92
C ALA A 255 25.98 -21.55 5.54
N ASP A 256 25.92 -20.39 4.89
CA ASP A 256 26.45 -19.14 5.42
C ASP A 256 25.69 -18.67 6.66
N LEU A 257 24.34 -18.71 6.62
CA LEU A 257 23.52 -18.33 7.77
C LEU A 257 23.87 -19.19 9.00
N GLN A 258 24.06 -20.49 8.79
CA GLN A 258 24.51 -21.41 9.84
C GLN A 258 25.92 -21.08 10.34
N THR A 259 26.83 -20.69 9.45
CA THR A 259 28.19 -20.28 9.80
C THR A 259 28.18 -19.01 10.65
N ILE A 260 27.40 -18.00 10.26
CA ILE A 260 27.20 -16.77 11.02
C ILE A 260 26.57 -17.10 12.37
N TYR A 261 25.44 -17.83 12.41
CA TYR A 261 24.80 -18.20 13.67
C TYR A 261 25.79 -18.86 14.64
N ARG A 262 26.54 -19.88 14.21
CA ARG A 262 27.53 -20.56 15.07
C ARG A 262 28.67 -19.65 15.52
N ARG A 263 29.11 -18.71 14.68
CA ARG A 263 30.19 -17.77 15.02
C ARG A 263 29.78 -16.82 16.14
N PHE A 264 28.50 -16.48 16.23
CA PHE A 264 27.96 -15.51 17.17
C PHE A 264 27.10 -16.12 18.28
N ASP A 265 26.86 -17.44 18.25
CA ASP A 265 26.18 -18.15 19.34
C ASP A 265 27.07 -18.11 20.59
N GLY A 266 26.64 -17.36 21.60
CA GLY A 266 27.42 -17.06 22.80
C GLY A 266 28.20 -15.75 22.78
N ASP A 267 28.28 -15.05 21.64
CA ASP A 267 28.96 -13.75 21.50
C ASP A 267 28.00 -12.68 20.96
N LYS A 268 27.11 -12.22 21.85
CA LYS A 268 26.06 -11.25 21.52
C LYS A 268 26.65 -9.92 21.02
N HIS A 269 27.70 -9.42 21.66
CA HIS A 269 28.27 -8.11 21.30
C HIS A 269 28.90 -8.08 19.93
N ALA A 270 29.63 -9.13 19.56
CA ALA A 270 30.16 -9.21 18.21
C ALA A 270 29.02 -9.27 17.17
N PHE A 271 27.89 -9.89 17.49
CA PHE A 271 26.70 -9.85 16.63
C PHE A 271 26.06 -8.47 16.55
N GLU A 272 26.02 -7.71 17.64
CA GLU A 272 25.50 -6.33 17.66
C GLU A 272 26.32 -5.42 16.72
N ALA A 273 27.65 -5.58 16.70
CA ALA A 273 28.53 -4.89 15.77
C ALA A 273 28.21 -5.25 14.31
N LEU A 274 28.11 -6.55 14.01
CA LEU A 274 27.74 -7.03 12.67
C LEU A 274 26.36 -6.51 12.22
N ALA A 275 25.39 -6.52 13.13
CA ALA A 275 24.04 -6.06 12.89
C ALA A 275 24.00 -4.56 12.58
N SER A 276 24.80 -3.75 13.29
CA SER A 276 24.97 -2.33 12.99
C SER A 276 25.54 -2.11 11.58
N ALA A 277 26.57 -2.87 11.19
CA ALA A 277 27.17 -2.81 9.86
C ALA A 277 26.13 -3.06 8.75
N VAL A 278 25.35 -4.11 8.93
CA VAL A 278 24.33 -4.55 7.96
C VAL A 278 23.18 -3.55 7.92
N ALA A 279 22.72 -3.06 9.07
CA ALA A 279 21.71 -2.00 9.14
C ALA A 279 22.19 -0.74 8.40
N ALA A 280 23.44 -0.34 8.57
CA ALA A 280 24.02 0.80 7.88
C ALA A 280 24.01 0.61 6.36
N ARG A 281 24.40 -0.57 5.86
CA ARG A 281 24.34 -0.90 4.43
C ARG A 281 22.92 -0.82 3.88
N VAL A 282 21.96 -1.46 4.55
CA VAL A 282 20.54 -1.45 4.13
C VAL A 282 19.99 -0.04 4.07
N MET A 283 20.29 0.79 5.07
CA MET A 283 19.84 2.18 5.12
C MET A 283 20.47 3.05 4.01
N ARG A 284 21.76 2.85 3.71
CA ARG A 284 22.46 3.57 2.64
C ARG A 284 21.99 3.17 1.24
N ALA A 285 21.66 1.90 1.02
CA ALA A 285 21.19 1.39 -0.27
C ALA A 285 19.92 2.11 -0.76
N SER A 286 19.13 2.69 0.16
CA SER A 286 17.93 3.47 -0.16
C SER A 286 18.23 4.90 -0.64
N GLY A 287 19.51 5.29 -0.79
CA GLY A 287 19.93 6.61 -1.25
C GLY A 287 19.91 7.70 -0.17
N HIS A 288 19.66 7.32 1.08
CA HIS A 288 19.68 8.21 2.24
C HIS A 288 21.07 8.31 2.87
N SER A 289 21.36 9.44 3.52
CA SER A 289 22.57 9.60 4.32
C SER A 289 22.35 8.90 5.66
N TYR A 290 23.05 7.79 5.89
CA TYR A 290 23.04 7.10 7.17
C TYR A 290 24.41 7.22 7.85
N ILE A 291 24.37 7.68 9.09
CA ILE A 291 25.52 7.88 9.95
C ILE A 291 25.48 6.85 11.07
N GLU A 292 26.54 6.06 11.15
CA GLU A 292 26.74 5.08 12.21
C GLU A 292 27.10 5.81 13.51
N GLY A 293 26.46 5.41 14.60
CA GLY A 293 26.71 5.98 15.93
C GLY A 293 27.60 5.10 16.77
N TRP A 294 27.00 4.36 17.71
CA TRP A 294 27.73 3.56 18.69
C TRP A 294 26.96 2.31 19.11
N LEU A 295 27.67 1.35 19.69
CA LEU A 295 27.07 0.23 20.42
C LEU A 295 26.77 0.66 21.85
N THR A 296 25.65 0.21 22.41
CA THR A 296 25.27 0.56 23.77
C THR A 296 25.92 -0.40 24.78
N ARG A 297 26.06 0.05 26.04
CA ARG A 297 26.53 -0.82 27.12
C ARG A 297 25.44 -1.82 27.53
N ARG A 298 25.87 -2.99 28.03
CA ARG A 298 25.00 -3.95 28.73
C ARG A 298 24.21 -3.26 29.84
N SER A 299 22.95 -2.95 29.58
CA SER A 299 21.97 -2.66 30.63
C SER A 299 21.25 -3.97 30.98
N GLY A 300 21.08 -4.27 32.27
CA GLY A 300 20.33 -5.46 32.71
C GLY A 300 18.89 -5.55 32.18
N ASP A 301 18.33 -4.43 31.71
CA ASP A 301 16.98 -4.30 31.15
C ASP A 301 16.89 -4.42 29.62
N GLY A 302 17.95 -4.90 28.96
CA GLY A 302 17.92 -5.25 27.54
C GLY A 302 17.58 -4.07 26.63
N GLY A 303 18.31 -2.95 26.76
CA GLY A 303 18.21 -1.73 25.95
C GLY A 303 18.38 -1.94 24.44
N ALA A 304 18.31 -0.85 23.66
CA ALA A 304 18.69 -0.90 22.24
C ALA A 304 20.16 -1.26 22.15
N ASP A 305 20.57 -2.07 21.18
CA ASP A 305 21.94 -2.59 21.09
C ASP A 305 22.88 -1.64 20.36
N PHE A 306 22.36 -0.86 19.42
CA PHE A 306 23.13 0.14 18.69
C PHE A 306 22.29 1.37 18.34
N VAL A 307 22.97 2.48 18.07
CA VAL A 307 22.36 3.76 17.68
C VAL A 307 22.99 4.24 16.38
N GLY A 308 22.17 4.79 15.49
CA GLY A 308 22.61 5.54 14.32
C GLY A 308 21.69 6.71 14.01
N ARG A 309 21.95 7.39 12.89
CA ARG A 309 21.19 8.54 12.41
C ARG A 309 20.89 8.40 10.92
N LEU A 310 19.67 8.77 10.54
CA LEU A 310 19.24 8.86 9.16
C LEU A 310 18.90 10.31 8.83
N ASP A 311 19.61 10.91 7.87
CA ASP A 311 19.35 12.27 7.42
C ASP A 311 18.40 12.22 6.20
N LEU A 312 17.26 12.89 6.34
CA LEU A 312 16.27 13.04 5.28
C LEU A 312 16.30 14.47 4.76
N GLY A 313 16.43 14.64 3.45
CA GLY A 313 16.56 15.97 2.83
C GLY A 313 17.95 16.59 3.06
N ARG A 314 18.08 17.90 2.81
CA ARG A 314 19.35 18.64 2.94
C ARG A 314 19.10 20.10 3.35
N GLY A 315 20.04 20.68 4.09
CA GLY A 315 19.99 22.09 4.51
C GLY A 315 18.74 22.42 5.33
N LEU A 316 18.11 23.56 5.07
CA LEU A 316 16.86 23.98 5.76
C LEU A 316 15.65 23.08 5.46
N ALA A 317 15.71 22.27 4.40
CA ALA A 317 14.67 21.30 4.04
C ALA A 317 15.05 19.87 4.48
N GLY A 318 15.96 19.75 5.45
CA GLY A 318 16.41 18.48 6.01
C GLY A 318 15.92 18.24 7.43
N THR A 319 15.85 16.98 7.84
CA THR A 319 15.66 16.55 9.22
C THR A 319 16.49 15.31 9.50
N GLU A 320 16.84 15.13 10.76
CA GLU A 320 17.62 13.98 11.24
C GLU A 320 16.71 13.08 12.08
N LEU A 321 16.75 11.78 11.81
CA LEU A 321 15.99 10.78 12.56
C LEU A 321 16.97 9.89 13.33
N VAL A 322 16.67 9.67 14.62
CA VAL A 322 17.42 8.71 15.44
C VAL A 322 17.00 7.30 15.03
N VAL A 323 17.98 6.42 14.86
CA VAL A 323 17.77 5.01 14.54
C VAL A 323 18.18 4.15 15.74
N LEU A 324 17.22 3.43 16.33
CA LEU A 324 17.49 2.44 17.38
C LEU A 324 17.59 1.05 16.79
N GLY A 325 18.75 0.41 16.99
CA GLY A 325 19.02 -0.94 16.56
C GLY A 325 18.78 -1.98 17.64
N GLN A 326 18.19 -3.12 17.26
CA GLN A 326 18.14 -4.34 18.07
C GLN A 326 18.71 -5.48 17.23
N ALA A 327 19.65 -6.23 17.81
CA ALA A 327 20.30 -7.39 17.22
C ALA A 327 19.97 -8.63 18.06
N LYS A 328 19.53 -9.71 17.41
CA LYS A 328 19.28 -10.97 18.08
C LYS A 328 19.81 -12.17 17.30
N CYS A 329 20.93 -12.72 17.77
CA CYS A 329 21.43 -14.00 17.28
C CYS A 329 20.60 -15.13 17.92
N ILE A 330 19.69 -15.73 17.15
CA ILE A 330 18.88 -16.89 17.52
C ILE A 330 19.10 -18.02 16.52
N LYS A 331 18.67 -19.23 16.86
CA LYS A 331 18.69 -20.33 15.89
C LYS A 331 17.93 -19.91 14.62
N PRO A 332 18.43 -20.21 13.40
CA PRO A 332 17.78 -19.81 12.15
C PRO A 332 16.34 -20.31 11.98
N ASP A 333 15.97 -21.40 12.67
CA ASP A 333 14.62 -21.96 12.70
C ASP A 333 13.67 -21.26 13.70
N SER A 334 14.18 -20.34 14.51
CA SER A 334 13.43 -19.62 15.53
C SER A 334 12.75 -18.38 14.96
N LEU A 335 11.70 -17.94 15.66
CA LEU A 335 10.90 -16.77 15.27
C LEU A 335 11.01 -15.65 16.30
N VAL A 336 11.06 -14.43 15.81
CA VAL A 336 10.86 -13.21 16.59
C VAL A 336 9.36 -12.93 16.70
N SER A 337 8.87 -12.75 17.92
CA SER A 337 7.45 -12.51 18.21
C SER A 337 7.07 -11.02 18.18
N ALA A 338 5.78 -10.73 18.13
CA ALA A 338 5.27 -9.36 18.13
C ALA A 338 5.68 -8.59 19.39
N GLU A 339 5.58 -9.24 20.56
CA GLU A 339 6.03 -8.70 21.85
C GLU A 339 7.50 -8.25 21.82
N GLN A 340 8.38 -9.01 21.14
CA GLN A 340 9.79 -8.66 21.04
C GLN A 340 10.01 -7.41 20.19
N ILE A 341 9.24 -7.24 19.11
CA ILE A 341 9.28 -6.03 18.28
C ILE A 341 8.66 -4.84 19.03
N ALA A 342 7.53 -5.04 19.71
CA ALA A 342 6.86 -4.02 20.50
C ALA A 342 7.77 -3.43 21.60
N ARG A 343 8.67 -4.23 22.19
CA ARG A 343 9.69 -3.73 23.13
C ARG A 343 10.67 -2.72 22.51
N VAL A 344 11.00 -2.86 21.22
CA VAL A 344 11.79 -1.87 20.49
C VAL A 344 10.96 -0.62 20.22
N VAL A 345 9.72 -0.82 19.75
CA VAL A 345 8.79 0.27 19.42
C VAL A 345 8.47 1.13 20.64
N ALA A 346 8.26 0.53 21.81
CA ALA A 346 7.98 1.22 23.06
C ALA A 346 9.09 2.21 23.49
N ARG A 347 10.28 2.13 22.88
CA ARG A 347 11.42 3.02 23.14
C ARG A 347 11.53 4.15 22.13
N LEU A 348 10.81 4.06 21.01
CA LEU A 348 10.85 5.06 19.96
C LEU A 348 10.11 6.32 20.43
N ARG A 349 10.74 7.48 20.18
CA ARG A 349 10.12 8.80 20.35
C ARG A 349 9.68 9.33 18.99
N ARG A 350 8.97 10.46 18.97
CA ARG A 350 8.65 11.16 17.71
C ARG A 350 9.94 11.47 16.95
N GLY A 351 9.97 11.14 15.66
CA GLY A 351 11.16 11.29 14.82
C GLY A 351 12.22 10.20 15.00
N TRP A 352 11.89 9.08 15.66
CA TRP A 352 12.77 7.94 15.79
C TRP A 352 12.23 6.76 14.98
N ILE A 353 13.12 5.94 14.45
CA ILE A 353 12.79 4.67 13.79
C ILE A 353 13.60 3.54 14.40
N GLY A 354 13.10 2.31 14.26
CA GLY A 354 13.78 1.10 14.72
C GLY A 354 14.40 0.31 13.57
N VAL A 355 15.41 -0.49 13.89
CA VAL A 355 15.90 -1.58 13.03
C VAL A 355 16.03 -2.82 13.90
N TYR A 356 15.44 -3.92 13.47
CA TYR A 356 15.59 -5.22 14.11
C TYR A 356 16.37 -6.13 13.16
N VAL A 357 17.49 -6.67 13.62
CA VAL A 357 18.33 -7.63 12.88
C VAL A 357 18.34 -8.96 13.62
N THR A 358 18.13 -10.06 12.89
CA THR A 358 18.12 -11.41 13.48
C THR A 358 18.70 -12.43 12.51
N THR A 359 19.27 -13.51 13.04
CA THR A 359 19.62 -14.72 12.27
C THR A 359 18.42 -15.63 12.02
N GLY A 360 17.28 -15.40 12.70
CA GLY A 360 16.03 -16.13 12.50
C GLY A 360 15.07 -15.44 11.52
N ALA A 361 13.77 -15.65 11.72
CA ALA A 361 12.70 -15.00 10.94
C ALA A 361 11.68 -14.30 11.86
N TYR A 362 10.79 -13.49 11.29
CA TYR A 362 9.71 -12.83 12.01
C TYR A 362 8.40 -13.59 11.83
N SER A 363 7.63 -13.75 12.90
CA SER A 363 6.33 -14.40 12.79
C SER A 363 5.37 -13.56 11.93
N GLU A 364 4.46 -14.22 11.22
CA GLU A 364 3.42 -13.54 10.43
C GLU A 364 2.50 -12.66 11.30
N PRO A 365 2.08 -13.08 12.52
CA PRO A 365 1.36 -12.20 13.44
C PRO A 365 2.16 -10.95 13.84
N ALA A 366 3.48 -11.06 14.03
CA ALA A 366 4.31 -9.91 14.38
C ALA A 366 4.36 -8.88 13.23
N GLN A 367 4.49 -9.34 11.99
CA GLN A 367 4.45 -8.46 10.82
C GLN A 367 3.06 -7.86 10.61
N LEU A 368 2.00 -8.60 10.90
CA LEU A 368 0.64 -8.10 10.81
C LEU A 368 0.40 -6.96 11.79
N GLU A 369 0.75 -7.16 13.06
CA GLU A 369 0.67 -6.12 14.11
C GLU A 369 1.46 -4.88 13.71
N MET A 370 2.68 -5.05 13.18
CA MET A 370 3.49 -3.92 12.68
C MET A 370 2.79 -3.11 11.60
N VAL A 371 2.08 -3.75 10.68
CA VAL A 371 1.38 -3.09 9.57
C VAL A 371 0.11 -2.40 10.07
N GLU A 372 -0.62 -3.04 10.99
CA GLU A 372 -1.85 -2.53 11.59
C GLU A 372 -1.56 -1.31 12.49
N ASP A 373 -0.55 -1.43 13.37
CA ASP A 373 -0.16 -0.40 14.34
C ASP A 373 0.88 0.59 13.80
N GLN A 374 1.29 0.43 12.55
CA GLN A 374 2.21 1.32 11.82
C GLN A 374 3.56 1.49 12.53
N TYR A 375 4.13 0.40 13.05
CA TYR A 375 5.42 0.43 13.73
C TYR A 375 6.54 0.88 12.78
N PRO A 376 7.27 1.97 13.07
CA PRO A 376 8.32 2.47 12.20
C PRO A 376 9.62 1.70 12.43
N VAL A 377 9.61 0.39 12.13
CA VAL A 377 10.73 -0.53 12.36
C VAL A 377 11.08 -1.27 11.07
N VAL A 378 12.35 -1.21 10.67
CA VAL A 378 12.90 -2.02 9.58
C VAL A 378 13.22 -3.43 10.10
N LEU A 379 12.81 -4.46 9.37
CA LEU A 379 13.07 -5.86 9.70
C LEU A 379 14.15 -6.45 8.79
N ILE A 380 15.19 -7.03 9.38
CA ILE A 380 16.28 -7.71 8.66
C ILE A 380 16.35 -9.16 9.19
N ASN A 381 15.79 -10.09 8.41
CA ASN A 381 15.78 -11.52 8.74
C ASN A 381 17.13 -12.18 8.39
N GLY A 382 17.30 -13.45 8.78
CA GLY A 382 18.55 -14.18 8.57
C GLY A 382 18.94 -14.33 7.10
N GLN A 383 17.97 -14.48 6.19
CA GLN A 383 18.25 -14.54 4.76
C GLN A 383 18.80 -13.21 4.24
N ASP A 384 18.16 -12.09 4.57
CA ASP A 384 18.57 -10.77 4.08
C ASP A 384 19.88 -10.32 4.75
N LEU A 385 20.09 -10.66 6.02
CA LEU A 385 21.38 -10.52 6.70
C LEU A 385 22.53 -11.14 5.89
N VAL A 386 22.38 -12.40 5.46
CA VAL A 386 23.42 -13.08 4.66
C VAL A 386 23.59 -12.45 3.29
N LYS A 387 22.49 -12.07 2.62
CA LYS A 387 22.55 -11.43 1.30
C LYS A 387 23.36 -10.13 1.36
N GLU A 388 23.10 -9.30 2.37
CA GLU A 388 23.83 -8.04 2.54
C GLU A 388 25.31 -8.28 2.84
N LEU A 389 25.63 -9.22 3.72
CA LEU A 389 27.02 -9.58 4.01
C LEU A 389 27.75 -10.14 2.78
N ARG A 390 27.08 -10.95 1.96
CA ARG A 390 27.64 -11.39 0.68
C ARG A 390 27.83 -10.25 -0.31
N GLY A 391 26.94 -9.26 -0.30
CA GLY A 391 27.10 -8.01 -1.05
C GLY A 391 28.40 -7.30 -0.66
N ILE A 392 28.60 -7.05 0.63
CA ILE A 392 29.83 -6.44 1.17
C ILE A 392 31.06 -7.28 0.79
N ALA A 393 30.99 -8.59 1.01
CA ALA A 393 32.10 -9.49 0.72
C ALA A 393 32.48 -9.48 -0.76
N SER A 394 31.51 -9.35 -1.67
CA SER A 394 31.75 -9.33 -3.10
C SER A 394 32.38 -8.02 -3.58
N GLU A 395 32.06 -6.90 -2.92
CA GLU A 395 32.60 -5.58 -3.24
C GLU A 395 34.04 -5.42 -2.76
N ASP A 396 34.31 -5.79 -1.50
CA ASP A 396 35.56 -5.40 -0.83
C ASP A 396 36.45 -6.59 -0.41
N HIS A 397 35.95 -7.83 -0.52
CA HIS A 397 36.63 -9.02 0.01
C HIS A 397 36.70 -10.21 -0.97
N GLY A 398 36.53 -9.97 -2.27
CA GLY A 398 36.62 -11.02 -3.30
C GLY A 398 35.63 -12.17 -3.13
N GLY A 399 34.49 -11.91 -2.47
CA GLY A 399 33.45 -12.90 -2.16
C GLY A 399 33.72 -13.75 -0.91
N ASN A 400 34.81 -13.50 -0.17
CA ASN A 400 35.13 -14.25 1.06
C ASN A 400 34.33 -13.71 2.26
N LEU A 401 33.24 -14.41 2.61
CA LEU A 401 32.35 -14.02 3.70
C LEU A 401 33.04 -13.99 5.07
N SER A 402 33.86 -15.00 5.40
CA SER A 402 34.53 -15.04 6.70
C SER A 402 35.50 -13.88 6.87
N ALA A 403 36.30 -13.58 5.84
CA ALA A 403 37.21 -12.45 5.84
C ALA A 403 36.45 -11.11 5.95
N CYS A 404 35.31 -10.99 5.27
CA CYS A 404 34.42 -9.83 5.40
C CYS A 404 33.91 -9.66 6.84
N VAL A 405 33.42 -10.73 7.46
CA VAL A 405 32.91 -10.68 8.84
C VAL A 405 34.03 -10.29 9.82
N ASP A 406 35.20 -10.91 9.72
CA ASP A 406 36.35 -10.58 10.58
C ASP A 406 36.84 -9.14 10.35
N HIS A 407 36.79 -8.65 9.11
CA HIS A 407 37.10 -7.26 8.79
C HIS A 407 36.08 -6.29 9.40
N LEU A 408 34.78 -6.56 9.27
CA LEU A 408 33.73 -5.74 9.88
C LEU A 408 33.90 -5.67 11.41
N LEU A 409 34.21 -6.79 12.06
CA LEU A 409 34.45 -6.83 13.50
C LEU A 409 35.70 -6.08 13.95
N SER A 410 36.75 -6.04 13.12
CA SER A 410 38.00 -5.34 13.45
C SER A 410 37.98 -3.85 13.11
N THR A 411 37.23 -3.46 12.08
CA THR A 411 37.23 -2.09 11.53
C THR A 411 36.06 -1.26 12.05
N GLN A 412 34.91 -1.90 12.29
CA GLN A 412 33.75 -1.30 12.96
C GLN A 412 33.75 -1.60 14.45
N SER A 413 34.87 -1.36 15.13
CA SER A 413 34.85 -1.24 16.58
C SER A 413 34.10 0.04 16.97
N LEU A 414 32.79 0.07 16.71
CA LEU A 414 31.89 1.08 17.24
C LEU A 414 32.16 1.17 18.73
N GLU A 415 32.53 2.36 19.19
CA GLU A 415 32.84 2.55 20.60
C GLU A 415 31.64 2.12 21.43
N VAL A 416 31.85 1.33 22.47
CA VAL A 416 30.78 0.96 23.40
C VAL A 416 30.57 2.14 24.35
N LEU A 417 29.58 2.97 24.05
CA LEU A 417 29.34 4.23 24.74
C LEU A 417 28.09 4.17 25.63
N ASN A 418 28.16 4.91 26.75
CA ASN A 418 27.01 5.15 27.62
C ASN A 418 26.46 6.56 27.35
N ARG A 419 25.85 6.73 26.18
CA ARG A 419 25.24 8.00 25.73
C ARG A 419 23.75 7.79 25.48
N ARG A 420 22.97 8.87 25.62
CA ARG A 420 21.55 8.82 25.25
C ARG A 420 21.43 8.79 23.73
N PRO A 421 20.48 8.04 23.14
CA PRO A 421 20.39 7.94 21.68
C PRO A 421 20.20 9.29 20.97
N GLU A 422 19.50 10.25 21.58
CA GLU A 422 19.35 11.62 21.04
C GLU A 422 20.66 12.38 20.85
N GLU A 423 21.75 11.97 21.52
CA GLU A 423 23.06 12.63 21.38
C GLU A 423 23.69 12.41 20.00
N ILE A 424 23.18 11.46 19.19
CA ILE A 424 23.63 11.26 17.80
C ILE A 424 23.28 12.46 16.91
N LEU A 425 22.31 13.28 17.32
CA LEU A 425 21.87 14.49 16.60
C LEU A 425 22.77 15.71 16.87
N LEU A 426 23.76 15.58 17.76
CA LEU A 426 24.69 16.66 18.08
C LEU A 426 25.93 16.67 17.17
N GLY A 427 26.10 15.63 16.34
CA GLY A 427 27.31 15.33 15.57
C GLY A 427 27.25 15.70 14.10
#